data_AF-A0A966EZF5-F1
#
_entry.id   AF-A0A966EZF5-F1
#
_cell.length_a   1.000
_cell.length_b   1.000
_cell.length_c   1.000
_cell.angle_alpha   90.00
_cell.angle_beta   90.00
_cell.angle_gamma   90.00
#
_symmetry.space_group_name_H-M   'P 1'
#
loop_
_entity.id
_entity.type
_entity.pdbx_description
1 polymer ?
#
loop_
_entity_poly.entity_id
_entity_poly.type
_entity_poly.pdbx_seq_one_letter_code
_entity_poly.pdbx_strand_id
1 'polypeptide(L)'
;LQILTEQSAPMADEELLNLLFIEKEEEELFSRRLRAMERDGQIMRNRKRAICVVDKLDLIKGKVQGHADGFGFLIPEDGSADMFLSEKEMHKVFHGDVVMARQSGVDRRGRPEAKIVEVLERATNRLVGRLYEEHGIYFVVAENRKVSQDILVAPGASGGAKVGQVVMLEIMQQPSRHAQPIGRVVGVLGNYGDPGMEIEIALRKHDLPYEFPKDAEHQAKKIAPTVSAADWAGREDIRNLPLVTIDGETARDFDDAVYCQPEKGGYRLVVAIADVSYYVQPNDALDREAILRGNSVYFPRRVIPMLPEELSNGLCSLNPQVDRLCMVCDMHVSSKGEIGKYRFYPSVMYSNARLTYTQVAEMLEQPDGELAKSNAVIVPHLQHLHE
;
A
#
# COMPACT_ATOMS: atom_id res chain seq x y z
N LEU A 1 1.87 30.59 19.32
CA LEU A 1 0.44 30.48 18.97
C LEU A 1 -0.42 31.37 19.86
N GLN A 2 -0.36 31.21 21.19
CA GLN A 2 -1.12 32.03 22.15
C GLN A 2 -1.04 33.54 21.90
N ILE A 3 0.17 34.11 21.75
CA ILE A 3 0.36 35.55 21.46
C ILE A 3 -0.35 36.00 20.17
N LEU A 4 -0.27 35.20 19.09
CA LEU A 4 -0.98 35.48 17.84
C LEU A 4 -2.51 35.37 18.02
N THR A 5 -2.97 34.45 18.88
CA THR A 5 -4.38 34.29 19.24
C THR A 5 -4.89 35.41 20.15
N GLU A 6 -4.05 36.07 20.93
CA GLU A 6 -4.45 37.21 21.76
C GLU A 6 -4.48 38.52 20.96
N GLN A 7 -3.50 38.75 20.09
CA GLN A 7 -3.30 40.01 19.38
C GLN A 7 -4.34 40.33 18.28
N SER A 8 -5.13 39.36 17.83
CA SER A 8 -6.29 39.52 16.91
C SER A 8 -6.02 40.22 15.56
N ALA A 9 -4.79 40.65 15.30
CA ALA A 9 -4.34 41.24 14.05
C ALA A 9 -3.11 40.46 13.52
N PRO A 10 -2.91 40.43 12.19
CA PRO A 10 -1.70 39.87 11.59
C PRO A 10 -0.45 40.60 12.11
N MET A 11 0.59 39.86 12.52
CA MET A 11 1.84 40.43 13.03
C MET A 11 3.03 40.14 12.11
N ALA A 12 3.98 41.06 12.01
CA ALA A 12 5.23 40.82 11.29
C ALA A 12 6.18 39.91 12.09
N ASP A 13 7.10 39.23 11.40
CA ASP A 13 8.12 38.37 12.03
C ASP A 13 8.91 39.14 13.12
N GLU A 14 9.30 40.39 12.83
CA GLU A 14 10.04 41.26 13.76
C GLU A 14 9.24 41.62 15.02
N GLU A 15 7.94 41.85 14.89
CA GLU A 15 7.07 42.12 16.04
C GLU A 15 6.96 40.88 16.93
N LEU A 16 6.91 39.70 16.32
CA LEU A 16 6.81 38.42 17.03
C LEU A 16 8.11 38.06 17.75
N LEU A 17 9.27 38.32 17.11
CA LEU A 17 10.59 38.17 17.73
C LEU A 17 10.71 39.04 18.99
N ASN A 18 10.32 40.30 18.89
CA ASN A 18 10.36 41.24 20.01
C ASN A 18 9.40 40.84 21.15
N LEU A 19 8.17 40.45 20.83
CA LEU A 19 7.17 40.04 21.83
C LEU A 19 7.54 38.76 22.58
N LEU A 20 8.25 37.87 21.92
CA LEU A 20 8.72 36.60 22.51
C LEU A 20 10.11 36.70 23.12
N PHE A 21 10.74 37.88 23.09
CA PHE A 21 12.09 38.11 23.58
C PHE A 21 13.12 37.13 22.98
N ILE A 22 12.98 36.82 21.69
CA ILE A 22 13.88 35.90 20.98
C ILE A 22 15.23 36.59 20.77
N GLU A 23 16.31 35.98 21.23
CA GLU A 23 17.66 36.49 21.05
C GLU A 23 18.20 36.19 19.65
N LYS A 24 19.24 36.93 19.22
CA LYS A 24 19.80 36.83 17.86
C LYS A 24 20.29 35.43 17.50
N GLU A 25 20.77 34.68 18.48
CA GLU A 25 21.22 33.29 18.32
C GLU A 25 20.05 32.30 18.15
N GLU A 26 18.85 32.67 18.58
CA GLU A 26 17.64 31.84 18.55
C GLU A 26 16.77 32.10 17.31
N GLU A 27 17.02 33.19 16.58
CA GLU A 27 16.25 33.60 15.38
C GLU A 27 16.14 32.48 14.33
N GLU A 28 17.21 31.70 14.14
CA GLU A 28 17.22 30.60 13.17
C GLU A 28 16.28 29.45 13.61
N LEU A 29 16.34 29.07 14.89
CA LEU A 29 15.47 28.04 15.46
C LEU A 29 14.00 28.48 15.43
N PHE A 30 13.76 29.75 15.77
CA PHE A 30 12.43 30.35 15.72
C PHE A 30 11.87 30.35 14.30
N SER A 31 12.66 30.75 13.30
CA SER A 31 12.28 30.73 11.90
C SER A 31 11.95 29.31 11.41
N ARG A 32 12.73 28.31 11.81
CA ARG A 32 12.44 26.89 11.52
C ARG A 32 11.13 26.44 12.17
N ARG A 33 10.84 26.89 13.39
CA ARG A 33 9.58 26.58 14.09
C ARG A 33 8.38 27.21 13.38
N LEU A 34 8.47 28.48 12.96
CA LEU A 34 7.40 29.11 12.17
C LEU A 34 7.13 28.36 10.86
N ARG A 35 8.17 27.95 10.13
CA ARG A 35 8.01 27.12 8.92
C ARG A 35 7.36 25.76 9.22
N ALA A 36 7.66 25.14 10.36
CA ALA A 36 6.97 23.92 10.77
C ALA A 36 5.47 24.19 11.03
N MET A 37 5.16 25.27 11.75
CA MET A 37 3.77 25.66 12.04
C MET A 37 2.99 26.05 10.77
N GLU A 38 3.63 26.66 9.76
CA GLU A 38 3.03 26.91 8.44
C GLU A 38 2.71 25.60 7.70
N ARG A 39 3.66 24.65 7.68
CA ARG A 39 3.43 23.32 7.08
C ARG A 39 2.32 22.55 7.78
N ASP A 40 2.24 22.67 9.11
CA ASP A 40 1.20 22.06 9.92
C ASP A 40 -0.17 22.75 9.74
N GLY A 41 -0.23 23.90 9.05
CA GLY A 41 -1.45 24.67 8.81
C GLY A 41 -1.94 25.44 10.05
N GLN A 42 -1.08 25.69 11.04
CA GLN A 42 -1.43 26.41 12.27
C GLN A 42 -1.41 27.94 12.07
N ILE A 43 -0.53 28.41 11.17
CA ILE A 43 -0.37 29.82 10.83
C ILE A 43 -0.23 30.00 9.31
N MET A 44 -0.55 31.18 8.80
CA MET A 44 -0.40 31.55 7.39
C MET A 44 0.15 32.96 7.26
N ARG A 45 0.97 33.23 6.24
CA ARG A 45 1.42 34.58 5.90
C ARG A 45 0.51 35.23 4.87
N ASN A 46 0.04 36.43 5.16
CA ASN A 46 -0.73 37.22 4.21
C ASN A 46 0.17 37.89 3.14
N ARG A 47 -0.44 38.60 2.20
CA ARG A 47 0.29 39.31 1.12
C ARG A 47 1.30 40.37 1.61
N LYS A 48 1.16 40.86 2.84
CA LYS A 48 2.08 41.80 3.50
C LYS A 48 3.16 41.08 4.33
N ARG A 49 3.28 39.75 4.20
CA ARG A 49 4.16 38.87 5.00
C ARG A 49 3.86 38.85 6.49
N ALA A 50 2.70 39.31 6.94
CA ALA A 50 2.29 39.21 8.33
C ALA A 50 1.67 37.83 8.63
N ILE A 51 2.02 37.27 9.78
CA ILE A 51 1.60 35.97 10.30
C ILE A 51 0.18 36.10 10.88
N CYS A 52 -0.70 35.19 10.46
CA CYS A 52 -2.07 35.06 10.95
C CYS A 52 -2.29 33.67 11.56
N VAL A 53 -3.12 33.57 12.60
CA VAL A 53 -3.64 32.28 13.08
C VAL A 53 -4.76 31.81 12.15
N VAL A 54 -4.68 30.55 11.73
CA VAL A 54 -5.64 29.94 10.80
C VAL A 54 -7.05 29.84 11.40
N ASP A 55 -7.17 29.50 12.68
CA ASP A 55 -8.46 29.40 13.40
C ASP A 55 -9.27 30.71 13.41
N LYS A 56 -8.60 31.87 13.24
CA LYS A 56 -9.26 33.18 13.16
C LYS A 56 -9.73 33.55 11.75
N LEU A 57 -9.44 32.73 10.76
CA LEU A 57 -9.70 33.00 9.34
C LEU A 57 -10.76 32.07 8.72
N ASP A 58 -11.45 31.27 9.53
CA ASP A 58 -12.41 30.24 9.09
C ASP A 58 -11.82 29.32 7.99
N LEU A 59 -10.55 28.98 8.17
CA LEU A 59 -9.78 28.16 7.24
C LEU A 59 -9.80 26.71 7.70
N ILE A 60 -10.12 25.82 6.76
CA ILE A 60 -10.23 24.38 6.96
C ILE A 60 -9.11 23.71 6.18
N LYS A 61 -8.30 22.92 6.88
CA LYS A 61 -7.30 22.05 6.29
C LYS A 61 -7.95 20.75 5.82
N GLY A 62 -7.64 20.32 4.61
CA GLY A 62 -8.17 19.07 4.10
C GLY A 62 -7.46 18.55 2.86
N LYS A 63 -7.78 17.32 2.50
CA LYS A 63 -7.24 16.62 1.33
C LYS A 63 -8.17 16.79 0.13
N VAL A 64 -7.62 17.10 -1.04
CA VAL A 64 -8.38 17.26 -2.28
C VAL A 64 -8.70 15.89 -2.89
N GLN A 65 -9.98 15.63 -3.10
CA GLN A 65 -10.49 14.48 -3.84
C GLN A 65 -11.06 14.93 -5.19
N GLY A 66 -10.37 14.66 -6.29
CA GLY A 66 -10.85 14.98 -7.63
C GLY A 66 -11.96 14.02 -8.11
N HIS A 67 -12.80 14.50 -9.02
CA HIS A 67 -13.84 13.74 -9.71
C HIS A 67 -13.60 13.72 -11.22
N ALA A 68 -14.12 12.68 -11.90
CA ALA A 68 -13.94 12.48 -13.34
C ALA A 68 -14.60 13.56 -14.22
N ASP A 69 -15.53 14.32 -13.67
CA ASP A 69 -16.24 15.40 -14.35
C ASP A 69 -15.58 16.78 -14.11
N GLY A 70 -14.37 16.81 -13.53
CA GLY A 70 -13.57 18.03 -13.34
C GLY A 70 -13.82 18.79 -12.04
N PHE A 71 -14.93 18.57 -11.35
CA PHE A 71 -15.12 19.05 -9.97
C PHE A 71 -14.39 18.17 -8.95
N GLY A 72 -14.41 18.54 -7.68
CA GLY A 72 -13.87 17.71 -6.60
C GLY A 72 -14.50 18.01 -5.25
N PHE A 73 -13.89 17.45 -4.21
CA PHE A 73 -14.25 17.67 -2.82
C PHE A 73 -13.00 17.95 -2.00
N LEU A 74 -13.15 18.79 -1.00
CA LEU A 74 -12.22 18.88 0.12
C LEU A 74 -12.72 17.94 1.20
N ILE A 75 -11.88 16.99 1.63
CA ILE A 75 -12.13 16.13 2.78
C ILE A 75 -11.41 16.76 3.97
N PRO A 76 -12.13 17.37 4.93
CA PRO A 76 -11.53 18.04 6.08
C PRO A 76 -10.79 17.07 7.01
N GLU A 77 -9.65 17.49 7.58
CA GLU A 77 -8.91 16.68 8.57
C GLU A 77 -9.62 16.63 9.94
N ASP A 78 -10.45 17.61 10.24
CA ASP A 78 -11.22 17.70 11.49
C ASP A 78 -12.45 16.77 11.52
N GLY A 79 -12.69 16.01 10.44
CA GLY A 79 -13.82 15.09 10.31
C GLY A 79 -15.17 15.77 10.03
N SER A 80 -15.17 17.08 9.74
CA SER A 80 -16.37 17.78 9.29
C SER A 80 -16.82 17.33 7.90
N ALA A 81 -18.01 17.76 7.48
CA ALA A 81 -18.60 17.31 6.23
C ALA A 81 -17.79 17.77 5.01
N ASP A 82 -17.65 16.87 4.02
CA ASP A 82 -16.98 17.16 2.75
C ASP A 82 -17.53 18.42 2.08
N MET A 83 -16.61 19.25 1.59
CA MET A 83 -16.96 20.51 0.92
C MET A 83 -16.74 20.39 -0.58
N PHE A 84 -17.69 20.89 -1.36
CA PHE A 84 -17.61 20.88 -2.82
C PHE A 84 -16.54 21.86 -3.33
N LEU A 85 -15.69 21.39 -4.26
CA LEU A 85 -14.73 22.20 -5.02
C LEU A 85 -15.20 22.28 -6.47
N SER A 86 -15.45 23.50 -6.95
CA SER A 86 -15.78 23.73 -8.35
C SER A 86 -14.62 23.38 -9.29
N GLU A 87 -14.91 23.15 -10.57
CA GLU A 87 -13.90 22.92 -11.62
C GLU A 87 -12.82 24.02 -11.65
N LYS A 88 -13.22 25.28 -11.42
CA LYS A 88 -12.29 26.42 -11.35
C LYS A 88 -11.32 26.33 -10.18
N GLU A 89 -11.75 25.75 -9.07
CA GLU A 89 -10.87 25.51 -7.92
C GLU A 89 -9.97 24.31 -8.18
N MET A 90 -10.52 23.24 -8.78
CA MET A 90 -9.77 22.06 -9.18
C MET A 90 -8.65 22.37 -10.17
N HIS A 91 -8.78 23.38 -11.05
CA HIS A 91 -7.69 23.83 -11.94
C HIS A 91 -6.41 24.31 -11.22
N LYS A 92 -6.42 24.50 -9.89
CA LYS A 92 -5.25 24.97 -9.12
C LYS A 92 -4.47 23.82 -8.46
N VAL A 93 -5.02 22.62 -8.47
CA VAL A 93 -4.56 21.49 -7.65
C VAL A 93 -4.67 20.17 -8.39
N PHE A 94 -3.97 19.16 -7.90
CA PHE A 94 -4.21 17.79 -8.30
C PHE A 94 -4.98 17.02 -7.23
N HIS A 95 -5.52 15.86 -7.63
CA HIS A 95 -6.05 14.91 -6.68
C HIS A 95 -4.95 14.52 -5.68
N GLY A 96 -5.30 14.50 -4.40
CA GLY A 96 -4.41 14.11 -3.30
C GLY A 96 -3.72 15.28 -2.62
N ASP A 97 -3.65 16.46 -3.24
CA ASP A 97 -3.04 17.66 -2.64
C ASP A 97 -3.69 17.99 -1.29
N VAL A 98 -2.89 18.45 -0.33
CA VAL A 98 -3.37 18.96 0.95
C VAL A 98 -3.43 20.48 0.87
N VAL A 99 -4.58 21.06 1.20
CA VAL A 99 -4.86 22.47 1.00
C VAL A 99 -5.47 23.11 2.22
N MET A 100 -5.28 24.42 2.33
CA MET A 100 -6.11 25.30 3.15
C MET A 100 -7.20 25.89 2.28
N ALA A 101 -8.45 25.72 2.71
CA ALA A 101 -9.60 26.29 2.04
C ALA A 101 -10.47 27.05 3.03
N ARG A 102 -11.36 27.89 2.51
CA ARG A 102 -12.43 28.51 3.31
C ARG A 102 -13.78 28.20 2.71
N GLN A 103 -14.80 28.14 3.55
CA GLN A 103 -16.17 28.11 3.06
C GLN A 103 -16.49 29.43 2.37
N SER A 104 -17.05 29.35 1.16
CA SER A 104 -17.41 30.53 0.37
C SER A 104 -18.90 30.61 0.05
N GLY A 105 -19.67 29.59 0.43
CA GLY A 105 -21.11 29.52 0.25
C GLY A 105 -21.62 28.08 0.31
N VAL A 106 -22.71 27.84 -0.42
CA VAL A 106 -23.28 26.52 -0.67
C VAL A 106 -23.50 26.34 -2.18
N ASP A 107 -23.32 25.11 -2.65
CA ASP A 107 -23.56 24.76 -4.06
C ASP A 107 -25.06 24.74 -4.40
N ARG A 108 -25.39 24.45 -5.67
CA ARG A 108 -26.78 24.34 -6.15
C ARG A 108 -27.60 23.25 -5.45
N ARG A 109 -26.95 22.32 -4.73
CA ARG A 109 -27.56 21.21 -4.00
C ARG A 109 -27.54 21.43 -2.48
N GLY A 110 -27.13 22.61 -2.01
CA GLY A 110 -27.07 22.97 -0.60
C GLY A 110 -25.84 22.45 0.16
N ARG A 111 -24.84 21.88 -0.53
CA ARG A 111 -23.60 21.41 0.11
C ARG A 111 -22.62 22.57 0.33
N PRO A 112 -21.81 22.58 1.40
CA PRO A 112 -20.79 23.61 1.60
C PRO A 112 -19.84 23.71 0.40
N GLU A 113 -19.60 24.91 -0.12
CA GLU A 113 -18.65 25.15 -1.20
C GLU A 113 -17.35 25.75 -0.65
N ALA A 114 -16.21 25.17 -1.03
CA ALA A 114 -14.89 25.59 -0.59
C ALA A 114 -14.15 26.37 -1.68
N LYS A 115 -13.33 27.35 -1.26
CA LYS A 115 -12.34 28.02 -2.10
C LYS A 115 -10.95 27.78 -1.56
N ILE A 116 -10.05 27.32 -2.42
CA ILE A 116 -8.66 27.05 -2.07
C ILE A 116 -7.94 28.39 -1.87
N VAL A 117 -7.33 28.53 -0.70
CA VAL A 117 -6.55 29.70 -0.30
C VAL A 117 -5.07 29.44 -0.55
N GLU A 118 -4.59 28.28 -0.12
CA GLU A 118 -3.18 27.88 -0.24
C GLU A 118 -3.07 26.35 -0.37
N VAL A 119 -2.03 25.90 -1.08
CA VAL A 119 -1.70 24.47 -1.18
C VAL A 119 -0.52 24.22 -0.24
N LEU A 120 -0.73 23.37 0.75
CA LEU A 120 0.27 23.04 1.76
C LEU A 120 1.20 21.93 1.29
N GLU A 121 0.64 20.91 0.62
CA GLU A 121 1.38 19.74 0.15
C GLU A 121 0.93 19.33 -1.25
N ARG A 122 1.90 19.03 -2.12
CA ARG A 122 1.68 18.53 -3.48
C ARG A 122 1.87 17.02 -3.50
N ALA A 123 0.77 16.30 -3.66
CA ALA A 123 0.80 14.84 -3.63
C ALA A 123 1.23 14.25 -4.98
N THR A 124 0.85 14.88 -6.09
CA THR A 124 1.15 14.37 -7.44
C THR A 124 2.39 15.05 -8.01
N ASN A 125 3.53 14.37 -7.95
CA ASN A 125 4.79 14.81 -8.59
C ASN A 125 5.14 13.99 -9.83
N ARG A 126 4.57 12.79 -9.94
CA ARG A 126 4.64 11.92 -11.11
C ARG A 126 3.26 11.34 -11.38
N LEU A 127 2.93 11.12 -12.65
CA LEU A 127 1.69 10.46 -13.04
C LEU A 127 1.84 9.68 -14.34
N VAL A 128 1.09 8.59 -14.45
CA VAL A 128 0.98 7.83 -15.69
C VAL A 128 -0.15 8.38 -16.52
N GLY A 129 0.11 8.53 -17.80
CA GLY A 129 -0.88 8.99 -18.76
C GLY A 129 -0.52 8.58 -20.17
N ARG A 130 -1.43 8.87 -21.09
CA ARG A 130 -1.25 8.61 -22.51
C ARG A 130 -0.82 9.89 -23.22
N LEU A 131 0.21 9.78 -24.05
CA LEU A 131 0.74 10.91 -24.81
C LEU A 131 -0.12 11.20 -26.04
N TYR A 132 -0.48 12.46 -26.22
CA TYR A 132 -1.20 12.98 -27.37
C TYR A 132 -0.44 14.15 -28.00
N GLU A 133 -0.78 14.45 -29.24
CA GLU A 133 -0.28 15.61 -29.98
C GLU A 133 -1.44 16.27 -30.70
N GLU A 134 -1.64 17.57 -30.46
CA GLU A 134 -2.56 18.40 -31.22
C GLU A 134 -1.85 19.68 -31.67
N HIS A 135 -1.92 19.98 -32.96
CA HIS A 135 -1.31 21.18 -33.56
C HIS A 135 0.18 21.39 -33.19
N GLY A 136 0.94 20.30 -33.05
CA GLY A 136 2.37 20.32 -32.67
C GLY A 136 2.63 20.53 -31.17
N ILE A 137 1.58 20.56 -30.34
CA ILE A 137 1.68 20.62 -28.88
C ILE A 137 1.48 19.21 -28.32
N TYR A 138 2.48 18.73 -27.59
CA TYR A 138 2.39 17.48 -26.87
C TYR A 138 1.74 17.70 -25.50
N PHE A 139 0.81 16.82 -25.15
CA PHE A 139 0.19 16.77 -23.83
C PHE A 139 -0.09 15.34 -23.41
N VAL A 140 -0.22 15.13 -22.12
CA VAL A 140 -0.52 13.83 -21.52
C VAL A 140 -1.86 13.91 -20.81
N VAL A 141 -2.73 12.95 -21.13
CA VAL A 141 -3.99 12.73 -20.41
C VAL A 141 -3.73 11.67 -19.34
N ALA A 142 -3.98 11.99 -18.07
CA ALA A 142 -3.73 11.08 -16.96
C ALA A 142 -4.67 9.84 -16.99
N GLU A 143 -4.13 8.67 -16.67
CA GLU A 143 -4.94 7.43 -16.51
C GLU A 143 -5.79 7.46 -15.22
N ASN A 144 -5.40 8.30 -14.26
CA ASN A 144 -6.24 8.63 -13.12
C ASN A 144 -7.25 9.71 -13.51
N ARG A 145 -8.49 9.31 -13.80
CA ARG A 145 -9.59 10.22 -14.16
C ARG A 145 -9.90 11.29 -13.11
N LYS A 146 -9.42 11.17 -11.87
CA LYS A 146 -9.54 12.23 -10.85
C LYS A 146 -8.62 13.43 -11.13
N VAL A 147 -7.67 13.30 -12.05
CA VAL A 147 -6.88 14.38 -12.64
C VAL A 147 -7.49 14.70 -13.99
N SER A 148 -8.33 15.74 -14.03
CA SER A 148 -9.08 16.14 -15.23
C SER A 148 -8.31 17.06 -16.18
N GLN A 149 -7.15 17.55 -15.75
CA GLN A 149 -6.35 18.50 -16.51
C GLN A 149 -5.40 17.76 -17.44
N ASP A 150 -5.27 18.24 -18.67
CA ASP A 150 -4.19 17.83 -19.55
C ASP A 150 -2.88 18.44 -19.07
N ILE A 151 -1.82 17.62 -19.08
CA ILE A 151 -0.49 18.06 -18.68
C ILE A 151 0.34 18.31 -19.93
N LEU A 152 0.71 19.56 -20.16
CA LEU A 152 1.54 19.92 -21.30
C LEU A 152 2.93 19.30 -21.15
N VAL A 153 3.48 18.78 -22.24
CA VAL A 153 4.86 18.29 -22.26
C VAL A 153 5.77 19.41 -22.72
N ALA A 154 6.81 19.71 -21.93
CA ALA A 154 7.77 20.76 -22.29
C ALA A 154 8.42 20.49 -23.66
N PRO A 155 8.73 21.52 -24.47
CA PRO A 155 9.38 21.34 -25.77
C PRO A 155 10.67 20.52 -25.67
N GLY A 156 10.79 19.46 -26.50
CA GLY A 156 11.93 18.55 -26.48
C GLY A 156 11.96 17.56 -25.29
N ALA A 157 10.99 17.61 -24.39
CA ALA A 157 10.92 16.76 -23.20
C ALA A 157 10.01 15.54 -23.36
N SER A 158 9.72 15.13 -24.60
CA SER A 158 8.95 13.91 -24.90
C SER A 158 9.77 12.63 -24.70
N GLY A 159 11.10 12.72 -24.51
CA GLY A 159 11.94 11.56 -24.18
C GLY A 159 11.95 10.47 -25.27
N GLY A 160 11.62 10.83 -26.52
CA GLY A 160 11.49 9.88 -27.63
C GLY A 160 10.17 9.08 -27.64
N ALA A 161 9.23 9.38 -26.73
CA ALA A 161 7.91 8.78 -26.73
C ALA A 161 7.14 9.10 -28.01
N LYS A 162 6.35 8.13 -28.47
CA LYS A 162 5.46 8.28 -29.63
C LYS A 162 4.04 8.56 -29.18
N VAL A 163 3.29 9.31 -29.99
CA VAL A 163 1.88 9.58 -29.76
C VAL A 163 1.10 8.27 -29.59
N GLY A 164 0.20 8.25 -28.61
CA GLY A 164 -0.63 7.11 -28.25
C GLY A 164 0.02 6.14 -27.26
N GLN A 165 1.32 6.28 -26.94
CA GLN A 165 1.99 5.47 -25.93
C GLN A 165 1.63 5.90 -24.52
N VAL A 166 1.74 4.95 -23.60
CA VAL A 166 1.60 5.18 -22.16
C VAL A 166 2.97 5.58 -21.63
N VAL A 167 3.01 6.70 -20.93
CA VAL A 167 4.23 7.34 -20.44
C VAL A 167 4.14 7.64 -18.96
N MET A 168 5.30 7.60 -18.30
CA MET A 168 5.50 8.15 -16.97
C MET A 168 5.94 9.60 -17.12
N LEU A 169 5.14 10.51 -16.58
CA LEU A 169 5.42 11.94 -16.60
C LEU A 169 5.89 12.41 -15.22
N GLU A 170 6.93 13.23 -15.18
CA GLU A 170 7.32 13.99 -14.00
C GLU A 170 6.85 15.43 -14.14
N ILE A 171 6.14 15.91 -13.12
CA ILE A 171 5.57 17.27 -13.10
C ILE A 171 6.68 18.27 -12.81
N MET A 172 6.96 19.14 -13.77
CA MET A 172 7.94 20.22 -13.65
C MET A 172 7.29 21.49 -13.08
N GLN A 173 6.06 21.77 -13.51
CA GLN A 173 5.27 22.89 -13.04
C GLN A 173 3.90 22.38 -12.59
N GLN A 174 3.61 22.59 -11.30
CA GLN A 174 2.32 22.26 -10.70
C GLN A 174 1.20 23.18 -11.24
N PRO A 175 -0.06 22.73 -11.25
CA PRO A 175 -1.16 23.55 -11.71
C PRO A 175 -1.36 24.75 -10.80
N SER A 176 -1.82 25.84 -11.39
CA SER A 176 -2.12 27.06 -10.68
C SER A 176 -3.27 27.80 -11.36
N ARG A 177 -3.75 28.87 -10.73
CA ARG A 177 -4.84 29.69 -11.28
C ARG A 177 -4.57 30.21 -12.71
N HIS A 178 -3.30 30.40 -13.08
CA HIS A 178 -2.91 31.06 -14.33
C HIS A 178 -2.03 30.20 -15.23
N ALA A 179 -1.73 28.97 -14.83
CA ALA A 179 -0.84 28.10 -15.58
C ALA A 179 -1.34 26.66 -15.53
N GLN A 180 -1.40 26.06 -16.73
CA GLN A 180 -1.56 24.62 -16.86
C GLN A 180 -0.33 23.91 -16.32
N PRO A 181 -0.48 22.67 -15.83
CA PRO A 181 0.65 21.88 -15.41
C PRO A 181 1.54 21.54 -16.61
N ILE A 182 2.85 21.55 -16.39
CA ILE A 182 3.86 21.18 -17.38
C ILE A 182 4.68 20.04 -16.82
N GLY A 183 4.94 19.03 -17.64
CA GLY A 183 5.78 17.89 -17.28
C GLY A 183 6.81 17.54 -18.34
N ARG A 184 7.66 16.58 -17.97
CA ARG A 184 8.59 15.90 -18.88
C ARG A 184 8.38 14.40 -18.82
N VAL A 185 8.52 13.74 -19.96
CA VAL A 185 8.48 12.27 -20.02
C VAL A 185 9.77 11.73 -19.42
N VAL A 186 9.65 10.92 -18.37
CA VAL A 186 10.80 10.26 -17.71
C VAL A 186 10.89 8.77 -18.05
N GLY A 187 9.85 8.20 -18.67
CA GLY A 187 9.87 6.83 -19.14
C GLY A 187 8.70 6.51 -20.06
N VAL A 188 8.94 5.64 -21.04
CA VAL A 188 7.90 5.06 -21.90
C VAL A 188 7.58 3.68 -21.35
N LEU A 189 6.33 3.45 -20.95
CA LEU A 189 5.90 2.15 -20.43
C LEU A 189 5.61 1.19 -21.59
N GLY A 190 5.04 1.69 -22.68
CA GLY A 190 4.74 0.89 -23.87
C GLY A 190 3.53 1.44 -24.63
N ASN A 191 2.94 0.61 -25.49
CA ASN A 191 1.70 0.94 -26.17
C ASN A 191 0.51 0.57 -25.29
N TYR A 192 -0.59 1.32 -25.42
CA TYR A 192 -1.80 1.12 -24.63
C TYR A 192 -2.40 -0.30 -24.76
N GLY A 193 -2.21 -0.96 -25.91
CA GLY A 193 -2.71 -2.31 -26.18
C GLY A 193 -1.72 -3.44 -25.88
N ASP A 194 -0.54 -3.14 -25.34
CA ASP A 194 0.46 -4.17 -25.06
C ASP A 194 0.00 -5.06 -23.89
N PRO A 195 0.24 -6.39 -23.93
CA PRO A 195 -0.12 -7.28 -22.82
C PRO A 195 0.53 -6.86 -21.50
N GLY A 196 -0.26 -6.74 -20.42
CA GLY A 196 0.23 -6.37 -19.10
C GLY A 196 0.34 -4.86 -18.87
N MET A 197 0.04 -4.03 -19.87
CA MET A 197 0.01 -2.56 -19.72
C MET A 197 -1.04 -2.12 -18.68
N GLU A 198 -2.16 -2.83 -18.61
CA GLU A 198 -3.21 -2.61 -17.62
C GLU A 198 -2.69 -2.75 -16.18
N ILE A 199 -1.73 -3.66 -15.96
CA ILE A 199 -1.08 -3.87 -14.66
C ILE A 199 -0.12 -2.71 -14.39
N GLU A 200 0.75 -2.36 -15.35
CA GLU A 200 1.70 -1.26 -15.20
C GLU A 200 1.02 0.10 -14.92
N ILE A 201 -0.14 0.34 -15.55
CA ILE A 201 -1.01 1.49 -15.28
C ILE A 201 -1.58 1.39 -13.87
N ALA A 202 -2.15 0.25 -13.48
CA ALA A 202 -2.78 0.08 -12.18
C ALA A 202 -1.76 0.28 -11.03
N LEU A 203 -0.56 -0.29 -11.14
CA LEU A 203 0.51 -0.15 -10.15
C LEU A 203 0.78 1.32 -9.82
N ARG A 204 1.00 2.14 -10.84
CA ARG A 204 1.37 3.56 -10.64
C ARG A 204 0.16 4.45 -10.37
N LYS A 205 -1.00 4.12 -10.92
CA LYS A 205 -2.25 4.85 -10.68
C LYS A 205 -2.70 4.75 -9.22
N HIS A 206 -2.51 3.58 -8.62
CA HIS A 206 -2.87 3.30 -7.24
C HIS A 206 -1.70 3.43 -6.26
N ASP A 207 -0.54 3.88 -6.75
CA ASP A 207 0.69 4.03 -5.96
C ASP A 207 1.06 2.75 -5.19
N LEU A 208 0.87 1.60 -5.84
CA LEU A 208 1.18 0.30 -5.26
C LEU A 208 2.71 0.13 -5.23
N PRO A 209 3.32 -0.08 -4.06
CA PRO A 209 4.74 -0.41 -3.95
C PRO A 209 5.02 -1.74 -4.67
N TYR A 210 5.84 -1.70 -5.72
CA TYR A 210 6.17 -2.87 -6.54
C TYR A 210 7.67 -3.20 -6.56
N GLU A 211 8.54 -2.22 -6.31
CA GLU A 211 9.99 -2.41 -6.19
C GLU A 211 10.37 -2.53 -4.72
N PHE A 212 11.18 -3.53 -4.38
CA PHE A 212 11.70 -3.66 -3.02
C PHE A 212 12.86 -2.68 -2.80
N PRO A 213 12.95 -2.03 -1.64
CA PRO A 213 14.10 -1.20 -1.32
C PRO A 213 15.35 -2.08 -1.14
N LYS A 214 16.52 -1.51 -1.48
CA LYS A 214 17.79 -2.27 -1.53
C LYS A 214 18.18 -2.91 -0.20
N ASP A 215 17.82 -2.31 0.92
CA ASP A 215 18.07 -2.85 2.25
C ASP A 215 17.22 -4.10 2.53
N ALA A 216 15.94 -4.11 2.13
CA ALA A 216 15.06 -5.29 2.20
C ALA A 216 15.57 -6.42 1.28
N GLU A 217 15.95 -6.12 0.04
CA GLU A 217 16.56 -7.12 -0.87
C GLU A 217 17.86 -7.71 -0.29
N HIS A 218 18.71 -6.86 0.26
CA HIS A 218 19.97 -7.30 0.84
C HIS A 218 19.75 -8.13 2.11
N GLN A 219 18.76 -7.78 2.92
CA GLN A 219 18.36 -8.55 4.10
C GLN A 219 17.86 -9.94 3.69
N ALA A 220 16.92 -10.03 2.73
CA ALA A 220 16.41 -11.31 2.24
C ALA A 220 17.53 -12.22 1.73
N LYS A 221 18.48 -11.68 0.95
CA LYS A 221 19.62 -12.43 0.40
C LYS A 221 20.62 -12.95 1.45
N LYS A 222 20.61 -12.40 2.67
CA LYS A 222 21.46 -12.90 3.77
C LYS A 222 20.89 -14.11 4.48
N ILE A 223 19.60 -14.35 4.35
CA ILE A 223 18.94 -15.46 5.02
C ILE A 223 19.34 -16.76 4.30
N ALA A 224 19.79 -17.75 5.06
CA ALA A 224 20.19 -19.03 4.50
C ALA A 224 19.00 -19.71 3.82
N PRO A 225 19.15 -20.28 2.61
CA PRO A 225 18.03 -20.80 1.83
C PRO A 225 17.42 -22.10 2.39
N THR A 226 18.02 -22.67 3.44
CA THR A 226 17.63 -23.94 4.05
C THR A 226 17.62 -23.80 5.56
N VAL A 227 16.60 -24.38 6.20
CA VAL A 227 16.52 -24.45 7.66
C VAL A 227 17.53 -25.47 8.18
N SER A 228 18.30 -25.08 9.20
CA SER A 228 19.30 -25.93 9.84
C SER A 228 18.86 -26.37 11.24
N ALA A 229 19.51 -27.39 11.80
CA ALA A 229 19.21 -27.87 13.15
C ALA A 229 19.36 -26.81 14.25
N ALA A 230 20.16 -25.76 14.02
CA ALA A 230 20.29 -24.65 14.95
C ALA A 230 19.04 -23.74 14.94
N ASP A 231 18.37 -23.61 13.80
CA ASP A 231 17.20 -22.72 13.63
C ASP A 231 15.96 -23.21 14.37
N TRP A 232 15.85 -24.53 14.61
CA TRP A 232 14.74 -25.13 15.37
C TRP A 232 15.11 -25.64 16.76
N ALA A 233 16.27 -25.22 17.29
CA ALA A 233 16.61 -25.50 18.68
C ALA A 233 15.52 -24.93 19.62
N GLY A 234 14.91 -25.79 20.43
CA GLY A 234 13.83 -25.41 21.35
C GLY A 234 12.42 -25.35 20.73
N ARG A 235 12.27 -25.71 19.46
CA ARG A 235 10.97 -25.91 18.80
C ARG A 235 10.53 -27.38 18.90
N GLU A 236 9.23 -27.63 18.79
CA GLU A 236 8.73 -29.02 18.71
C GLU A 236 9.03 -29.63 17.33
N ASP A 237 9.53 -30.86 17.32
CA ASP A 237 9.80 -31.59 16.07
C ASP A 237 8.56 -32.41 15.69
N ILE A 238 7.86 -31.96 14.65
CA ILE A 238 6.66 -32.62 14.13
C ILE A 238 6.87 -33.18 12.72
N ARG A 239 8.12 -33.32 12.27
CA ARG A 239 8.46 -33.82 10.92
C ARG A 239 7.97 -35.24 10.62
N ASN A 240 7.62 -36.00 11.66
CA ASN A 240 7.04 -37.34 11.52
C ASN A 240 5.53 -37.33 11.26
N LEU A 241 4.84 -36.19 11.42
CA LEU A 241 3.43 -36.07 11.06
C LEU A 241 3.31 -35.92 9.55
N PRO A 242 2.44 -36.67 8.86
CA PRO A 242 2.26 -36.60 7.42
C PRO A 242 1.42 -35.37 7.02
N LEU A 243 1.95 -34.18 7.32
CA LEU A 243 1.38 -32.89 6.95
C LEU A 243 1.42 -32.72 5.43
N VAL A 244 0.38 -32.11 4.89
CA VAL A 244 0.28 -31.79 3.46
C VAL A 244 -0.18 -30.35 3.26
N THR A 245 0.21 -29.74 2.15
CA THR A 245 -0.37 -28.47 1.67
C THR A 245 -1.39 -28.77 0.57
N ILE A 246 -2.47 -28.00 0.48
CA ILE A 246 -3.55 -28.18 -0.50
C ILE A 246 -3.87 -26.83 -1.12
N ASP A 247 -3.44 -26.62 -2.36
CA ASP A 247 -3.43 -25.29 -2.98
C ASP A 247 -3.93 -25.33 -4.43
N GLY A 248 -4.12 -24.14 -5.03
CA GLY A 248 -4.39 -24.05 -6.46
C GLY A 248 -3.19 -24.47 -7.31
N GLU A 249 -3.42 -24.94 -8.54
CA GLU A 249 -2.39 -25.46 -9.46
C GLU A 249 -1.22 -24.49 -9.64
N THR A 250 -1.51 -23.18 -9.68
CA THR A 250 -0.54 -22.11 -9.93
C THR A 250 0.10 -21.51 -8.68
N ALA A 251 -0.31 -21.94 -7.48
CA ALA A 251 0.25 -21.44 -6.22
C ALA A 251 1.74 -21.79 -6.05
N ARG A 252 2.47 -20.96 -5.30
CA ARG A 252 3.92 -21.08 -5.02
C ARG A 252 4.27 -20.77 -3.57
N ASP A 253 3.42 -19.98 -2.92
CA ASP A 253 3.39 -19.54 -1.54
C ASP A 253 2.44 -20.45 -0.75
N PHE A 254 2.97 -21.55 -0.18
CA PHE A 254 2.18 -22.50 0.62
C PHE A 254 2.27 -22.11 2.09
N ASP A 255 1.34 -21.28 2.55
CA ASP A 255 1.41 -20.70 3.88
C ASP A 255 0.91 -21.66 4.98
N ASP A 256 0.07 -22.63 4.63
CA ASP A 256 -0.54 -23.57 5.56
C ASP A 256 -0.37 -25.04 5.15
N ALA A 257 -0.27 -25.90 6.17
CA ALA A 257 -0.28 -27.35 6.04
C ALA A 257 -1.18 -27.98 7.09
N VAL A 258 -1.84 -29.07 6.72
CA VAL A 258 -2.88 -29.70 7.54
C VAL A 258 -2.63 -31.18 7.75
N TYR A 259 -3.07 -31.67 8.91
CA TYR A 259 -3.07 -33.08 9.28
C TYR A 259 -4.25 -33.37 10.21
N CYS A 260 -4.94 -34.48 9.98
CA CYS A 260 -6.06 -34.91 10.82
C CYS A 260 -5.94 -36.40 11.17
N GLN A 261 -6.29 -36.74 12.41
CA GLN A 261 -6.47 -38.13 12.84
C GLN A 261 -7.66 -38.25 13.82
N PRO A 262 -8.32 -39.41 13.88
CA PRO A 262 -9.37 -39.65 14.85
C PRO A 262 -8.84 -39.61 16.28
N GLU A 263 -9.63 -39.08 17.20
CA GLU A 263 -9.38 -39.11 18.64
C GLU A 263 -10.68 -39.42 19.40
N LYS A 264 -10.59 -39.78 20.68
CA LYS A 264 -11.78 -40.05 21.48
C LYS A 264 -12.71 -38.83 21.50
N GLY A 265 -13.89 -38.95 20.89
CA GLY A 265 -14.91 -37.90 20.87
C GLY A 265 -14.87 -36.97 19.65
N GLY A 266 -13.99 -37.23 18.68
CA GLY A 266 -13.88 -36.44 17.45
C GLY A 266 -12.53 -36.66 16.76
N TYR A 267 -11.81 -35.58 16.46
CA TYR A 267 -10.56 -35.57 15.72
C TYR A 267 -9.52 -34.68 16.37
N ARG A 268 -8.25 -35.03 16.21
CA ARG A 268 -7.13 -34.12 16.41
C ARG A 268 -6.79 -33.49 15.07
N LEU A 269 -6.91 -32.18 14.97
CA LEU A 269 -6.54 -31.37 13.82
C LEU A 269 -5.27 -30.58 14.14
N VAL A 270 -4.27 -30.70 13.28
CA VAL A 270 -3.03 -29.94 13.33
C VAL A 270 -2.98 -29.03 12.11
N VAL A 271 -2.90 -27.73 12.34
CA VAL A 271 -2.71 -26.71 11.32
C VAL A 271 -1.35 -26.06 11.57
N ALA A 272 -0.43 -26.19 10.61
CA ALA A 272 0.89 -25.58 10.65
C ALA A 272 0.93 -24.39 9.67
N ILE A 273 1.28 -23.20 10.17
CA ILE A 273 1.40 -21.98 9.37
C ILE A 273 2.88 -21.62 9.26
N ALA A 274 3.34 -21.22 8.07
CA ALA A 274 4.73 -20.78 7.87
C ALA A 274 5.14 -19.69 8.89
N ASP A 275 6.30 -19.88 9.55
CA ASP A 275 6.76 -18.95 10.58
C ASP A 275 7.48 -17.73 9.99
N VAL A 276 6.71 -16.89 9.29
CA VAL A 276 7.21 -15.65 8.66
C VAL A 276 7.88 -14.74 9.70
N SER A 277 7.34 -14.70 10.93
CA SER A 277 7.83 -13.84 12.01
C SER A 277 9.23 -14.20 12.51
N TYR A 278 9.72 -15.41 12.20
CA TYR A 278 11.12 -15.77 12.43
C TYR A 278 12.06 -15.03 11.47
N TYR A 279 11.66 -14.87 10.20
CA TYR A 279 12.51 -14.26 9.15
C TYR A 279 12.35 -12.75 9.05
N VAL A 280 11.20 -12.22 9.45
CA VAL A 280 10.86 -10.79 9.41
C VAL A 280 10.68 -10.29 10.84
N GLN A 281 11.67 -9.54 11.32
CA GLN A 281 11.74 -9.06 12.71
C GLN A 281 11.20 -7.64 12.83
N PRO A 282 10.53 -7.28 13.95
CA PRO A 282 9.99 -5.95 14.13
C PRO A 282 11.02 -4.83 13.91
N ASN A 283 10.63 -3.84 13.12
CA ASN A 283 11.41 -2.66 12.71
C ASN A 283 12.59 -2.92 11.77
N ASP A 284 12.78 -4.12 11.23
CA ASP A 284 13.79 -4.36 10.20
C ASP A 284 13.37 -3.84 8.81
N ALA A 285 14.20 -4.05 7.78
CA ALA A 285 13.90 -3.53 6.44
C ALA A 285 12.74 -4.28 5.77
N LEU A 286 12.62 -5.59 6.02
CA LEU A 286 11.53 -6.41 5.50
C LEU A 286 10.20 -6.06 6.18
N ASP A 287 10.20 -5.83 7.49
CA ASP A 287 9.02 -5.46 8.28
C ASP A 287 8.45 -4.10 7.85
N ARG A 288 9.31 -3.07 7.75
CA ARG A 288 8.87 -1.75 7.27
C ARG A 288 8.26 -1.81 5.87
N GLU A 289 8.86 -2.60 4.98
CA GLU A 289 8.35 -2.76 3.62
C GLU A 289 7.05 -3.59 3.58
N ALA A 290 6.95 -4.64 4.40
CA ALA A 290 5.72 -5.43 4.53
C ALA A 290 4.56 -4.58 5.07
N ILE A 291 4.81 -3.70 6.04
CA ILE A 291 3.83 -2.73 6.56
C ILE A 291 3.41 -1.73 5.48
N LEU A 292 4.37 -1.21 4.69
CA LEU A 292 4.08 -0.28 3.59
C LEU A 292 3.22 -0.94 2.50
N ARG A 293 3.51 -2.20 2.15
CA ARG A 293 2.74 -2.98 1.17
C ARG A 293 1.38 -3.39 1.71
N GLY A 294 1.30 -3.75 2.99
CA GLY A 294 0.10 -4.22 3.69
C GLY A 294 -0.33 -5.64 3.30
N ASN A 295 -0.35 -5.96 2.01
CA ASN A 295 -0.69 -7.27 1.47
C ASN A 295 -0.06 -7.53 0.09
N SER A 296 -0.03 -8.80 -0.33
CA SER A 296 0.26 -9.14 -1.73
C SER A 296 -0.92 -8.74 -2.63
N VAL A 297 -0.63 -8.20 -3.82
CA VAL A 297 -1.65 -7.82 -4.81
C VAL A 297 -1.64 -8.82 -5.96
N TYR A 298 -2.75 -9.55 -6.13
CA TYR A 298 -2.90 -10.58 -7.16
C TYR A 298 -3.64 -10.00 -8.38
N PHE A 299 -2.88 -9.62 -9.41
CA PHE A 299 -3.44 -9.30 -10.72
C PHE A 299 -3.67 -10.57 -11.54
N PRO A 300 -4.55 -10.52 -12.56
CA PRO A 300 -4.58 -11.56 -13.58
C PRO A 300 -3.16 -11.74 -14.16
N ARG A 301 -2.55 -12.92 -13.94
CA ARG A 301 -1.23 -13.33 -14.45
C ARG A 301 0.01 -12.69 -13.80
N ARG A 302 -0.12 -11.84 -12.78
CA ARG A 302 1.04 -11.29 -12.04
C ARG A 302 0.71 -11.06 -10.58
N VAL A 303 1.62 -11.43 -9.69
CA VAL A 303 1.52 -11.12 -8.27
C VAL A 303 2.54 -10.04 -7.94
N ILE A 304 2.13 -9.05 -7.13
CA ILE A 304 3.04 -8.13 -6.45
C ILE A 304 3.16 -8.63 -5.02
N PRO A 305 4.26 -9.29 -4.66
CA PRO A 305 4.34 -9.96 -3.37
C PRO A 305 4.61 -8.94 -2.25
N MET A 306 4.09 -9.24 -1.07
CA MET A 306 4.35 -8.47 0.15
C MET A 306 5.81 -8.60 0.61
N LEU A 307 6.40 -9.78 0.42
CA LEU A 307 7.79 -10.10 0.76
C LEU A 307 8.58 -10.44 -0.51
N PRO A 308 9.92 -10.30 -0.51
CA PRO A 308 10.74 -10.76 -1.63
C PRO A 308 10.47 -12.23 -1.97
N GLU A 309 10.48 -12.57 -3.26
CA GLU A 309 10.11 -13.90 -3.74
C GLU A 309 10.96 -15.02 -3.15
N GLU A 310 12.24 -14.75 -2.85
CA GLU A 310 13.13 -15.70 -2.20
C GLU A 310 12.64 -16.13 -0.82
N LEU A 311 11.92 -15.25 -0.12
CA LEU A 311 11.28 -15.56 1.14
C LEU A 311 9.90 -16.16 0.93
N SER A 312 9.01 -15.47 0.20
CA SER A 312 7.61 -15.90 0.06
C SER A 312 7.48 -17.29 -0.57
N ASN A 313 8.21 -17.57 -1.64
CA ASN A 313 8.14 -18.85 -2.35
C ASN A 313 9.14 -19.87 -1.79
N GLY A 314 10.06 -19.44 -0.92
CA GLY A 314 11.17 -20.24 -0.41
C GLY A 314 10.96 -20.66 1.04
N LEU A 315 11.48 -19.85 1.97
CA LEU A 315 11.55 -20.17 3.40
C LEU A 315 10.22 -19.97 4.13
N CYS A 316 9.39 -19.04 3.65
CA CYS A 316 8.04 -18.79 4.15
C CYS A 316 6.97 -19.62 3.42
N SER A 317 7.38 -20.55 2.55
CA SER A 317 6.48 -21.51 1.91
C SER A 317 6.80 -22.91 2.41
N LEU A 318 5.76 -23.65 2.83
CA LEU A 318 5.80 -25.02 3.34
C LEU A 318 6.01 -26.05 2.22
N ASN A 319 7.06 -25.81 1.43
CA ASN A 319 7.44 -26.59 0.26
C ASN A 319 7.56 -28.09 0.59
N PRO A 320 7.18 -28.96 -0.37
CA PRO A 320 7.21 -30.40 -0.15
C PRO A 320 8.64 -30.89 0.02
N GLN A 321 8.81 -31.89 0.89
CA GLN A 321 10.03 -32.65 1.07
C GLN A 321 11.25 -31.85 1.56
N VAL A 322 11.00 -30.77 2.30
CA VAL A 322 12.04 -29.95 2.93
C VAL A 322 11.61 -29.50 4.32
N ASP A 323 12.58 -29.37 5.23
CA ASP A 323 12.33 -28.87 6.57
C ASP A 323 11.92 -27.39 6.54
N ARG A 324 10.86 -27.04 7.26
CA ARG A 324 10.33 -25.68 7.36
C ARG A 324 9.92 -25.34 8.78
N LEU A 325 10.18 -24.10 9.18
CA LEU A 325 9.72 -23.56 10.45
C LEU A 325 8.25 -23.15 10.32
N CYS A 326 7.47 -23.51 11.33
CA CYS A 326 6.05 -23.18 11.37
C CYS A 326 5.60 -22.80 12.79
N MET A 327 4.50 -22.06 12.85
CA MET A 327 3.68 -21.90 14.04
C MET A 327 2.49 -22.87 13.93
N VAL A 328 2.31 -23.71 14.94
CA VAL A 328 1.30 -24.78 14.90
C VAL A 328 0.14 -24.43 15.80
N CYS A 329 -1.08 -24.65 15.30
CA CYS A 329 -2.28 -24.78 16.10
C CYS A 329 -2.70 -26.26 16.13
N ASP A 330 -2.65 -26.88 17.30
CA ASP A 330 -3.01 -28.27 17.53
C ASP A 330 -4.27 -28.32 18.38
N MET A 331 -5.36 -28.82 17.80
CA MET A 331 -6.70 -28.71 18.38
C MET A 331 -7.47 -30.02 18.34
N HIS A 332 -8.30 -30.23 19.34
CA HIS A 332 -9.32 -31.27 19.33
C HIS A 332 -10.63 -30.70 18.78
N VAL A 333 -11.22 -31.34 17.77
CA VAL A 333 -12.50 -30.99 17.17
C VAL A 333 -13.48 -32.12 17.46
N SER A 334 -14.62 -31.83 18.08
CA SER A 334 -15.61 -32.85 18.41
C SER A 334 -16.29 -33.40 17.15
N SER A 335 -16.99 -34.54 17.26
CA SER A 335 -17.81 -35.09 16.17
C SER A 335 -18.97 -34.19 15.71
N LYS A 336 -19.22 -33.07 16.41
CA LYS A 336 -20.19 -32.04 16.00
C LYS A 336 -19.52 -30.82 15.36
N GLY A 337 -18.21 -30.84 15.18
CA GLY A 337 -17.42 -29.70 14.68
C GLY A 337 -17.13 -28.64 15.73
N GLU A 338 -17.30 -28.93 17.03
CA GLU A 338 -17.02 -27.97 18.10
C GLU A 338 -15.52 -28.01 18.47
N ILE A 339 -14.86 -26.85 18.45
CA ILE A 339 -13.45 -26.73 18.86
C ILE A 339 -13.36 -26.89 20.38
N GLY A 340 -12.60 -27.90 20.82
CA GLY A 340 -12.30 -28.19 22.20
C GLY A 340 -10.99 -27.53 22.66
N LYS A 341 -10.12 -28.33 23.26
CA LYS A 341 -8.79 -27.87 23.70
C LYS A 341 -7.90 -27.62 22.49
N TYR A 342 -7.12 -26.55 22.55
CA TYR A 342 -6.10 -26.23 21.56
C TYR A 342 -4.82 -25.72 22.22
N ARG A 343 -3.71 -25.80 21.50
CA ARG A 343 -2.41 -25.25 21.90
C ARG A 343 -1.71 -24.65 20.69
N PHE A 344 -1.02 -23.53 20.90
CA PHE A 344 -0.10 -22.94 19.93
C PHE A 344 1.34 -23.21 20.32
N TYR A 345 2.19 -23.59 19.36
CA TYR A 345 3.61 -23.80 19.61
C TYR A 345 4.47 -23.67 18.33
N PRO A 346 5.69 -23.10 18.45
CA PRO A 346 6.64 -23.07 17.35
C PRO A 346 7.20 -24.47 17.08
N SER A 347 7.31 -24.83 15.80
CA SER A 347 7.73 -26.17 15.37
C SER A 347 8.64 -26.16 14.15
N VAL A 348 9.23 -27.32 13.87
CA VAL A 348 9.77 -27.68 12.55
C VAL A 348 8.93 -28.81 11.96
N MET A 349 8.53 -28.66 10.70
CA MET A 349 7.74 -29.63 9.95
C MET A 349 8.42 -30.03 8.64
N TYR A 350 7.92 -31.12 8.07
CA TYR A 350 8.31 -31.63 6.76
C TYR A 350 7.02 -31.91 5.99
N SER A 351 6.77 -31.20 4.88
CA SER A 351 5.57 -31.43 4.08
C SER A 351 5.72 -32.71 3.25
N ASN A 352 4.86 -33.71 3.49
CA ASN A 352 4.94 -35.00 2.80
C ASN A 352 4.50 -34.90 1.34
N ALA A 353 3.55 -34.01 1.05
CA ALA A 353 3.08 -33.74 -0.30
C ALA A 353 2.55 -32.32 -0.44
N ARG A 354 2.80 -31.74 -1.63
CA ARG A 354 2.04 -30.62 -2.14
C ARG A 354 0.93 -31.19 -3.01
N LEU A 355 -0.32 -30.98 -2.62
CA LEU A 355 -1.50 -31.44 -3.34
C LEU A 355 -2.25 -30.25 -3.95
N THR A 356 -3.03 -30.50 -4.99
CA THR A 356 -4.04 -29.54 -5.46
C THR A 356 -5.44 -29.89 -4.99
N TYR A 357 -6.33 -28.89 -4.95
CA TYR A 357 -7.75 -29.13 -4.70
C TYR A 357 -8.33 -30.20 -5.62
N THR A 358 -7.98 -30.18 -6.90
CA THR A 358 -8.42 -31.20 -7.88
C THR A 358 -7.91 -32.59 -7.53
N GLN A 359 -6.63 -32.72 -7.15
CA GLN A 359 -6.06 -34.02 -6.75
C GLN A 359 -6.72 -34.57 -5.49
N VAL A 360 -6.99 -33.72 -4.50
CA VAL A 360 -7.66 -34.12 -3.26
C VAL A 360 -9.10 -34.57 -3.54
N ALA A 361 -9.85 -33.80 -4.33
CA ALA A 361 -11.21 -34.19 -4.74
C ALA A 361 -11.23 -35.55 -5.45
N GLU A 362 -10.32 -35.76 -6.41
CA GLU A 362 -10.20 -37.04 -7.13
C GLU A 362 -9.90 -38.21 -6.17
N MET A 363 -8.97 -38.03 -5.23
CA MET A 363 -8.63 -39.08 -4.26
C MET A 363 -9.78 -39.40 -3.29
N LEU A 364 -10.60 -38.40 -2.93
CA LEU A 364 -11.76 -38.61 -2.05
C LEU A 364 -12.92 -39.29 -2.79
N GLU A 365 -13.15 -38.95 -4.06
CA GLU A 365 -14.18 -39.57 -4.90
C GLU A 365 -13.80 -40.99 -5.36
N GLN A 366 -12.50 -41.24 -5.60
CA GLN A 366 -11.95 -42.50 -6.09
C GLN A 366 -10.83 -43.02 -5.18
N PRO A 367 -11.17 -43.52 -3.97
CA PRO A 367 -10.16 -43.99 -2.99
C PRO A 367 -9.36 -45.21 -3.47
N ASP A 368 -9.89 -45.97 -4.45
CA ASP A 368 -9.22 -47.10 -5.10
C ASP A 368 -8.56 -46.73 -6.45
N GLY A 369 -8.57 -45.44 -6.82
CA GLY A 369 -7.95 -44.91 -8.03
C GLY A 369 -6.42 -44.93 -7.96
N GLU A 370 -5.77 -44.79 -9.13
CA GLU A 370 -4.30 -44.83 -9.22
C GLU A 370 -3.62 -43.68 -8.45
N LEU A 371 -4.24 -42.49 -8.44
CA LEU A 371 -3.74 -41.34 -7.67
C LEU A 371 -3.80 -41.60 -6.16
N ALA A 372 -4.90 -42.18 -5.66
CA ALA A 372 -5.08 -42.54 -4.26
C ALA A 372 -4.10 -43.64 -3.83
N LYS A 373 -3.91 -44.68 -4.65
CA LYS A 373 -2.91 -45.73 -4.40
C LYS A 373 -1.48 -45.18 -4.31
N SER A 374 -1.15 -44.22 -5.17
CA SER A 374 0.16 -43.56 -5.17
C SER A 374 0.39 -42.68 -3.92
N ASN A 375 -0.69 -42.32 -3.21
CA ASN A 375 -0.67 -41.50 -1.99
C ASN A 375 -1.25 -42.25 -0.78
N ALA A 376 -1.16 -43.58 -0.74
CA ALA A 376 -1.86 -44.43 0.24
C ALA A 376 -1.59 -44.08 1.71
N VAL A 377 -0.44 -43.46 2.02
CA VAL A 377 -0.11 -43.00 3.39
C VAL A 377 -0.91 -41.76 3.79
N ILE A 378 -1.24 -40.90 2.82
CA ILE A 378 -1.87 -39.59 3.04
C ILE A 378 -3.40 -39.70 2.95
N VAL A 379 -3.92 -40.58 2.08
CA VAL A 379 -5.36 -40.72 1.81
C VAL A 379 -6.21 -40.90 3.08
N PRO A 380 -5.85 -41.75 4.07
CA PRO A 380 -6.63 -41.85 5.31
C PRO A 380 -6.76 -40.51 6.05
N HIS A 381 -5.69 -39.70 6.05
CA HIS A 381 -5.71 -38.38 6.69
C HIS A 381 -6.55 -37.37 5.91
N LEU A 382 -6.59 -37.44 4.58
CA LEU A 382 -7.50 -36.63 3.76
C LEU A 382 -8.96 -37.00 3.98
N GLN A 383 -9.27 -38.29 4.17
CA GLN A 383 -10.62 -38.74 4.51
C GLN A 383 -11.06 -38.17 5.86
N HIS A 384 -10.19 -38.18 6.86
CA HIS A 384 -10.48 -37.56 8.17
C HIS A 384 -10.52 -36.03 8.14
N LEU A 385 -9.92 -35.38 7.14
CA LEU A 385 -10.10 -33.94 6.91
C LEU A 385 -11.44 -33.63 6.22
N HIS A 386 -12.00 -34.60 5.49
CA HIS A 386 -13.26 -34.46 4.78
C HIS A 386 -14.49 -34.77 5.65
N GLU A 387 -14.36 -35.76 6.54
CA GLU A 387 -15.32 -36.05 7.63
C GLU A 387 -15.48 -34.87 8.59
#